data_AF-A0A7C3WTT5-F1
#
_entry.id   AF-A0A7C3WTT5-F1
#
_cell.length_a   1.000
_cell.length_b   1.000
_cell.length_c   1.000
_cell.angle_alpha   90.00
_cell.angle_beta   90.00
_cell.angle_gamma   90.00
#
_symmetry.space_group_name_H-M   'P 1'
#
loop_
_entity.id
_entity.type
_entity.pdbx_description
1 polymer ?
#
loop_
_entity_poly.entity_id
_entity_poly.type
_entity_poly.pdbx_seq_one_letter_code
_entity_poly.pdbx_strand_id
1 'polypeptide(L)'
;MIEISITGAFIIYSFIIAISGIILWGLSEVGTRRIYTAFKNQNVWECKYCAFVYLDTEAEEISQCPRCYSYNINPAVTNTIREEKNEEIIEPRRNPSHKKHPHARHRGPRKRR
;
A
#
# COMPACT_ATOMS: atom_id res chain seq x y z
N MET A 1 -52.19 -24.83 31.71
CA MET A 1 -50.80 -25.24 31.94
C MET A 1 -50.34 -25.88 30.64
N ILE A 2 -49.39 -25.27 29.93
CA ILE A 2 -48.91 -25.85 28.66
C ILE A 2 -48.03 -27.05 29.03
N GLU A 3 -48.56 -28.25 28.85
CA GLU A 3 -47.82 -29.49 29.04
C GLU A 3 -46.94 -29.70 27.80
N ILE A 4 -45.70 -29.23 27.90
CA ILE A 4 -44.67 -29.51 26.89
C ILE A 4 -44.18 -30.94 27.09
N SER A 5 -44.24 -31.73 26.03
CA SER A 5 -43.66 -33.06 26.02
C SER A 5 -42.14 -32.95 26.21
N ILE A 6 -41.54 -33.94 26.88
CA ILE A 6 -40.09 -34.00 27.11
C ILE A 6 -39.32 -33.88 25.79
N THR A 7 -39.81 -34.54 24.74
CA THR A 7 -39.23 -34.46 23.39
C THR A 7 -39.32 -33.05 22.80
N GLY A 8 -40.45 -32.36 22.99
CA GLY A 8 -40.61 -30.97 22.57
C GLY A 8 -39.62 -30.04 23.27
N ALA A 9 -39.38 -30.23 24.56
CA ALA A 9 -38.37 -29.48 25.31
C ALA A 9 -36.96 -29.67 24.71
N PHE A 10 -36.55 -30.92 24.47
CA PHE A 10 -35.24 -31.21 23.87
C PHE A 10 -35.04 -30.57 22.51
N ILE A 11 -36.06 -30.58 21.64
CA ILE A 11 -36.00 -29.95 20.33
C ILE A 11 -35.79 -28.44 20.50
N ILE A 12 -36.57 -27.78 21.37
CA ILE A 12 -36.46 -26.33 21.58
C ILE A 12 -35.09 -25.95 22.13
N TYR A 13 -34.61 -26.65 23.16
CA TYR A 13 -33.31 -26.34 23.77
C TYR A 13 -32.14 -26.60 22.82
N SER A 14 -32.16 -27.71 22.08
CA SER A 14 -31.12 -28.01 21.10
C SER A 14 -31.08 -26.95 19.99
N PHE A 15 -32.25 -26.48 19.54
CA PHE A 15 -32.33 -25.43 18.53
C PHE A 15 -31.78 -24.10 19.03
N ILE A 16 -32.09 -23.72 20.27
CA ILE A 16 -31.54 -22.51 20.92
C ILE A 16 -30.01 -22.61 21.04
N ILE A 17 -29.49 -23.76 21.46
CA ILE A 17 -28.04 -23.97 21.58
C ILE A 17 -27.38 -23.90 20.19
N ALA A 18 -27.96 -24.51 19.17
CA ALA A 18 -27.44 -24.44 17.80
C ALA A 18 -27.43 -23.00 17.27
N ILE A 19 -28.54 -22.25 17.44
CA ILE A 19 -28.62 -20.85 17.03
C ILE A 19 -27.58 -20.00 17.76
N SER A 20 -27.48 -20.14 19.08
CA SER A 20 -26.49 -19.38 19.85
C SER A 20 -25.05 -19.69 19.42
N GLY A 21 -24.74 -20.95 19.11
CA GLY A 21 -23.46 -21.35 18.55
C GLY A 21 -23.17 -20.69 17.21
N ILE A 22 -24.15 -20.64 16.29
CA ILE A 22 -24.03 -19.95 15.00
C ILE A 22 -23.81 -18.45 15.18
N ILE A 23 -24.55 -17.81 16.10
CA ILE A 23 -24.40 -16.38 16.38
C ILE A 23 -23.01 -16.09 16.94
N LEU A 24 -22.54 -16.87 17.93
CA LEU A 24 -21.21 -16.70 18.52
C LEU A 24 -20.10 -16.90 17.48
N TRP A 25 -20.24 -17.93 16.62
CA TRP A 25 -19.31 -18.16 15.53
C TRP A 25 -19.29 -17.00 14.53
N GLY A 26 -20.47 -16.51 14.12
CA GLY A 26 -20.58 -15.35 13.24
C GLY A 26 -19.98 -14.08 13.84
N LEU A 27 -20.21 -13.81 15.12
CA LEU A 27 -19.60 -12.68 15.82
C LEU A 27 -18.08 -12.81 15.92
N SER A 28 -17.57 -14.02 16.19
CA SER A 28 -16.14 -14.30 16.21
C SER A 28 -15.50 -14.02 14.86
N GLU A 29 -16.10 -14.52 13.77
CA GLU A 29 -15.61 -14.32 12.40
C GLU A 29 -15.66 -12.85 11.97
N VAL A 30 -16.69 -12.10 12.37
CA VAL A 30 -16.75 -10.65 12.10
C VAL A 30 -15.71 -9.88 12.93
N GLY A 31 -15.50 -10.29 14.18
CA GLY A 31 -14.48 -9.71 15.07
C GLY A 31 -13.06 -9.91 14.54
N THR A 32 -12.71 -11.13 14.12
CA THR A 32 -11.41 -11.42 13.53
C THR A 32 -11.19 -10.64 12.25
N ARG A 33 -12.19 -10.57 11.35
CA ARG A 33 -12.09 -9.74 10.13
C ARG A 33 -11.81 -8.27 10.45
N ARG A 34 -12.45 -7.68 11.45
CA ARG A 34 -12.19 -6.29 11.86
C ARG A 34 -10.75 -6.07 12.34
N ILE A 35 -10.18 -7.04 13.05
CA ILE A 35 -8.77 -6.99 13.49
C ILE A 35 -7.83 -7.01 12.27
N TYR A 36 -8.08 -7.88 11.29
CA TYR A 36 -7.31 -7.89 10.04
C TYR A 36 -7.44 -6.56 9.27
N THR A 37 -8.62 -5.93 9.28
CA THR A 37 -8.79 -4.60 8.67
C THR A 37 -8.05 -3.50 9.45
N ALA A 38 -7.93 -3.60 10.78
CA ALA A 38 -7.13 -2.65 11.56
C ALA A 38 -5.63 -2.75 11.23
N PHE A 39 -5.14 -3.95 10.96
CA PHE A 39 -3.77 -4.18 10.47
C PHE A 39 -3.53 -3.64 9.05
N LYS A 40 -4.58 -3.37 8.26
CA LYS A 40 -4.45 -2.79 6.91
C LYS A 40 -3.85 -1.37 6.93
N ASN A 41 -4.01 -0.65 8.03
CA ASN A 41 -3.48 0.72 8.17
C ASN A 41 -2.08 0.75 8.79
N GLN A 42 -1.48 -0.41 9.09
CA GLN A 42 -0.10 -0.45 9.57
C GLN A 42 0.84 -0.42 8.37
N ASN A 43 1.68 0.61 8.32
CA ASN A 43 2.66 0.74 7.26
C ASN A 43 3.88 -0.08 7.63
N VAL A 44 4.05 -1.18 6.92
CA VAL A 44 5.25 -2.02 7.03
C VAL A 44 6.29 -1.49 6.07
N TRP A 45 7.49 -1.22 6.57
CA TRP A 45 8.62 -0.79 5.74
C TRP A 45 9.86 -1.62 6.02
N GLU A 46 10.64 -1.84 4.96
CA GLU A 46 11.90 -2.55 5.02
C GLU A 46 13.06 -1.57 4.87
N CYS A 47 14.05 -1.65 5.76
CA CYS A 47 15.26 -0.86 5.64
C CYS A 47 16.14 -1.35 4.47
N LYS A 48 16.43 -0.48 3.50
CA LYS A 48 17.27 -0.83 2.32
C LYS A 48 18.72 -1.19 2.65
N TYR A 49 19.20 -0.86 3.85
CA TYR A 49 20.59 -1.10 4.25
C TYR A 49 20.76 -2.37 5.08
N CYS A 50 19.90 -2.57 6.09
CA CYS A 50 20.00 -3.73 6.98
C CYS A 50 18.96 -4.84 6.69
N ALA A 51 18.04 -4.62 5.76
CA ALA A 51 16.97 -5.55 5.37
C ALA A 51 16.05 -6.00 6.52
N PHE A 52 16.00 -5.22 7.61
CA PHE A 52 15.05 -5.44 8.70
C PHE A 52 13.72 -4.76 8.38
N VAL A 53 12.63 -5.45 8.73
CA VAL A 53 11.26 -4.99 8.54
C VAL A 53 10.75 -4.41 9.85
N TYR A 54 10.17 -3.21 9.75
CA TYR A 54 9.61 -2.47 10.86
C TYR A 54 8.14 -2.14 10.60
N LEU A 55 7.37 -2.09 11.68
CA LEU A 55 5.97 -1.68 11.69
C LEU A 55 5.90 -0.25 12.17
N ASP A 56 5.36 0.62 11.32
CA ASP A 56 5.16 2.03 11.61
C ASP A 56 3.67 2.33 11.71
N THR A 57 3.26 2.89 12.85
CA THR A 57 1.88 3.29 13.13
C THR A 57 1.56 4.68 12.62
N GLU A 58 2.58 5.55 12.43
CA GLU A 58 2.38 6.97 12.16
C GLU A 58 2.64 7.34 10.69
N ALA A 59 3.03 6.36 9.86
CA ALA A 59 3.18 6.53 8.42
C ALA A 59 4.10 7.71 8.06
N GLU A 60 5.18 7.93 8.84
CA GLU A 60 6.07 9.06 8.63
C GLU A 60 6.65 9.05 7.21
N GLU A 61 6.80 10.25 6.63
CA GLU A 61 7.36 10.41 5.28
C GLU A 61 8.81 9.90 5.21
N ILE A 62 9.54 10.07 6.31
CA ILE A 62 10.93 9.66 6.50
C ILE A 62 11.05 8.90 7.81
N SER A 63 11.38 7.61 7.73
CA SER A 63 11.58 6.76 8.91
C SER A 63 13.06 6.45 9.12
N GLN A 64 13.53 6.54 10.37
CA GLN A 64 14.91 6.24 10.74
C GLN A 64 15.05 4.81 11.28
N CYS A 65 15.98 4.03 10.72
CA CYS A 65 16.22 2.67 11.18
C CYS A 65 16.91 2.65 12.57
N PRO A 66 16.39 1.94 13.59
CA PRO A 66 17.00 1.90 14.91
C PRO A 66 18.32 1.13 14.96
N ARG A 67 18.62 0.30 13.95
CA ARG A 67 19.81 -0.57 13.94
C ARG A 67 21.00 0.04 13.21
N CYS A 68 20.73 0.67 12.06
CA CYS A 68 21.78 1.24 11.21
C CYS A 68 21.66 2.76 11.04
N TYR A 69 20.67 3.40 11.67
CA TYR A 69 20.43 4.84 11.66
C TYR A 69 20.24 5.46 10.27
N SER A 70 20.08 4.63 9.24
CA SER A 70 19.77 5.08 7.89
C SER A 70 18.34 5.61 7.81
N TYR A 71 18.15 6.63 6.99
CA TYR A 71 16.82 7.13 6.65
C TYR A 71 16.23 6.35 5.49
N ASN A 72 14.95 6.00 5.60
CA ASN A 72 14.15 5.42 4.55
C ASN A 72 13.05 6.40 4.15
N ILE A 73 12.76 6.48 2.86
CA ILE A 73 11.70 7.34 2.33
C ILE A 73 10.53 6.43 2.00
N ASN A 74 9.34 6.77 2.51
CA ASN A 74 8.15 6.00 2.27
C ASN A 74 7.82 5.98 0.76
N PRO A 75 7.67 4.80 0.12
CA PRO A 75 7.42 4.70 -1.31
C PRO A 75 6.16 5.45 -1.76
N ALA A 76 5.15 5.61 -0.89
CA ALA A 76 3.92 6.34 -1.19
C ALA A 76 4.19 7.82 -1.54
N VAL A 77 5.12 8.46 -0.83
CA VAL A 77 5.49 9.87 -1.03
C VAL A 77 6.38 10.05 -2.26
N THR A 78 7.23 9.07 -2.58
CA THR A 78 8.05 9.15 -3.80
C THR A 78 7.23 9.16 -5.08
N ASN A 79 6.03 8.54 -5.10
CA ASN A 79 5.19 8.53 -6.30
C ASN A 79 4.53 9.90 -6.53
N THR A 80 4.02 10.55 -5.48
CA THR A 80 3.43 11.89 -5.58
C THR A 80 4.45 12.95 -6.04
N ILE A 81 5.68 12.91 -5.50
CA ILE A 81 6.76 13.82 -5.92
C ILE A 81 7.15 13.59 -7.39
N ARG A 82 7.07 12.33 -7.87
CA ARG A 82 7.40 11.99 -9.26
C ARG A 82 6.33 12.45 -10.24
N GLU A 83 5.07 12.46 -9.81
CA GLU A 83 3.93 12.97 -10.58
C GLU A 83 4.01 14.50 -10.69
N GLU A 84 4.22 15.23 -9.59
CA GLU A 84 4.39 16.69 -9.62
C GLU A 84 5.57 17.11 -10.50
N LYS A 85 6.70 16.40 -10.42
CA LYS A 85 7.87 16.69 -11.26
C LYS A 85 7.66 16.38 -12.74
N ASN A 86 6.75 15.46 -13.09
CA ASN A 86 6.41 15.18 -14.48
C ASN A 86 5.43 16.20 -15.05
N GLU A 87 4.55 16.79 -14.23
CA GLU A 87 3.63 17.85 -14.67
C GLU A 87 4.33 19.20 -14.90
N GLU A 88 5.38 19.51 -14.13
CA GLU A 88 6.12 20.77 -14.29
C GLU A 88 7.07 20.79 -15.51
N ILE A 89 7.24 19.66 -16.22
CA ILE A 89 8.10 19.55 -17.41
C ILE A 89 7.21 19.36 -18.66
N ILE A 90 6.29 20.29 -18.92
CA ILE A 90 5.67 20.47 -20.24
C ILE A 90 5.78 21.94 -20.67
N GLU A 91 6.99 22.50 -20.57
CA GLU A 91 7.41 23.42 -21.62
C GLU A 91 8.56 22.73 -22.37
N PRO A 92 8.38 22.40 -23.66
CA PRO A 92 9.53 22.02 -24.45
C PRO A 92 10.46 23.23 -24.43
N ARG A 93 11.61 23.12 -23.74
CA ARG A 93 12.71 24.07 -23.90
C ARG A 93 13.04 24.08 -25.37
N ARG A 94 12.46 25.03 -26.08
CA ARG A 94 12.65 25.26 -27.50
C ARG A 94 14.12 25.61 -27.61
N ASN A 95 14.94 24.61 -27.90
CA ASN A 95 16.34 24.84 -28.23
C ASN A 95 16.28 25.85 -29.38
N PRO A 96 16.71 27.12 -29.18
CA PRO A 96 16.72 28.06 -30.28
C PRO A 96 17.72 27.47 -31.26
N SER A 97 17.22 26.85 -32.32
CA SER A 97 18.03 26.22 -33.33
C SER A 97 19.07 27.25 -33.75
N HIS A 98 20.31 27.02 -33.34
CA HIS A 98 21.42 27.92 -33.62
C HIS A 98 21.40 28.14 -35.12
N LYS A 99 21.16 29.39 -35.55
CA LYS A 99 21.04 29.77 -36.97
C LYS A 99 22.13 29.04 -37.74
N LYS A 100 21.76 28.02 -38.52
CA LYS A 100 22.69 27.43 -39.48
C LYS A 100 22.95 28.51 -40.51
N HIS A 101 24.17 29.02 -40.55
CA HIS A 101 24.57 30.00 -41.55
C HIS A 101 24.31 29.43 -42.95
N PRO A 102 23.68 30.18 -43.87
CA PRO A 102 23.22 29.69 -45.17
C PRO A 102 24.34 29.18 -46.11
N HIS A 103 25.62 29.34 -45.74
CA HIS A 103 26.77 28.92 -46.54
C HIS A 103 27.64 27.83 -45.90
N ALA A 104 27.16 27.14 -44.86
CA ALA A 104 27.91 26.03 -44.25
C ALA A 104 28.02 24.82 -45.22
N ARG A 105 29.06 24.81 -46.05
CA ARG A 105 29.34 23.78 -47.07
C ARG A 105 30.08 22.53 -46.57
N HIS A 106 30.29 22.36 -45.27
CA HIS A 106 31.10 21.25 -44.76
C HIS A 106 30.23 20.02 -44.42
N ARG A 107 30.27 19.02 -45.30
CA ARG A 107 29.87 17.64 -44.95
C ARG A 107 30.92 17.11 -43.98
N GLY A 108 30.50 16.83 -42.75
CA GLY A 108 31.36 16.22 -41.73
C GLY A 108 31.95 14.88 -42.18
N PRO A 109 33.02 14.42 -41.51
CA PRO A 109 33.85 13.32 -41.99
C PRO A 109 33.08 12.01 -42.05
N ARG A 110 33.15 11.35 -43.21
CA ARG A 110 32.54 10.04 -43.45
C ARG A 110 33.35 9.00 -42.67
N LYS A 111 32.83 8.57 -41.52
CA LYS A 111 33.38 7.46 -40.72
C LYS A 111 33.54 6.24 -41.64
N ARG A 112 34.78 5.88 -41.99
CA ARG A 112 35.08 4.57 -42.59
C ARG A 112 35.33 3.59 -41.44
N ARG A 113 34.83 2.36 -41.67
CA ARG A 113 34.79 1.19 -40.80
C ARG A 113 36.01 1.04 -39.90
#